data_AF-A0A2Z5GA09-F1
#
_entry.id   AF-A0A2Z5GA09-F1
#
_cell.length_a   1.000
_cell.length_b   1.000
_cell.length_c   1.000
_cell.angle_alpha   90.00
_cell.angle_beta   90.00
_cell.angle_gamma   90.00
#
_symmetry.space_group_name_H-M   'P 1'
#
loop_
_entity.id
_entity.type
_entity.pdbx_description
1 polymer ?
#
loop_
_entity_poly.entity_id
_entity_poly.type
_entity_poly.pdbx_seq_one_letter_code
_entity_poly.pdbx_strand_id
1 'polypeptide(L)'
;MSRIDELKQDVRILEAEFKSKRDQLYAEESALFYIKTGDLLRLEEGTYGHSKQAVYMVTRILFSLRGESILFGHKRLKDRKSFHHREVRVCLDFEEPTVIGRVEDWRRIV
;
A
#
# COMPACT_ATOMS: atom_id res chain seq x y z
N MET A 1 -13.61 -32.18 28.15
CA MET A 1 -12.66 -31.47 27.26
C MET A 1 -11.29 -31.55 27.89
N SER A 2 -10.24 -31.70 27.08
CA SER A 2 -8.87 -31.73 27.63
C SER A 2 -8.35 -30.31 27.81
N ARG A 3 -7.44 -30.09 28.76
CA ARG A 3 -6.74 -28.82 28.95
C ARG A 3 -6.02 -28.32 27.69
N ILE A 4 -5.65 -29.23 26.79
CA ILE A 4 -5.05 -28.91 25.48
C ILE A 4 -6.09 -28.29 24.54
N ASP A 5 -7.34 -28.75 24.57
CA ASP A 5 -8.41 -28.23 23.72
C ASP A 5 -8.83 -26.82 24.17
N GLU A 6 -8.82 -26.55 25.47
CA GLU A 6 -9.04 -25.22 26.05
C GLU A 6 -7.95 -24.23 25.59
N LEU A 7 -6.67 -24.60 25.72
CA LEU A 7 -5.56 -23.77 25.27
C LEU A 7 -5.60 -23.49 23.75
N LYS A 8 -5.99 -24.47 22.93
CA LYS A 8 -6.16 -24.27 21.48
C LYS A 8 -7.28 -23.28 21.19
N GLN A 9 -8.35 -23.31 21.97
CA GLN A 9 -9.46 -22.38 21.82
C GLN A 9 -9.06 -20.96 22.23
N ASP A 10 -8.33 -20.81 23.34
CA ASP A 10 -7.81 -19.51 23.80
C ASP A 10 -6.88 -18.88 22.76
N VAL A 11 -5.98 -19.66 22.15
CA VAL A 11 -5.10 -19.17 21.08
C VAL A 11 -5.91 -18.66 19.89
N ARG A 12 -6.95 -19.40 19.45
CA ARG A 12 -7.81 -18.97 18.33
C ARG A 12 -8.56 -17.67 18.65
N ILE A 13 -9.03 -17.51 19.88
CA ILE A 13 -9.69 -16.27 20.32
C ILE A 13 -8.70 -15.11 20.26
N LEU A 14 -7.49 -15.29 20.81
CA LEU A 14 -6.44 -14.26 20.79
C LEU A 14 -6.02 -13.90 19.37
N GLU A 15 -5.87 -14.87 18.47
CA GLU A 15 -5.58 -14.63 17.05
C GLU A 15 -6.68 -13.80 16.36
N ALA A 16 -7.95 -14.12 16.65
CA ALA A 16 -9.10 -13.39 16.11
C ALA A 16 -9.17 -11.96 16.64
N GLU A 17 -8.97 -11.76 17.94
CA GLU A 17 -8.94 -10.43 18.56
C GLU A 17 -7.78 -9.58 18.03
N PHE A 18 -6.59 -10.18 17.90
CA PHE A 18 -5.42 -9.51 17.35
C PHE A 18 -5.68 -9.06 15.91
N LYS A 19 -6.22 -9.95 15.08
CA LYS A 19 -6.59 -9.62 13.70
C LYS A 19 -7.61 -8.47 13.66
N SER A 20 -8.65 -8.52 14.48
CA SER A 20 -9.68 -7.48 14.53
C SER A 20 -9.11 -6.12 14.91
N LYS A 21 -8.27 -6.05 15.96
CA LYS A 21 -7.66 -4.78 16.40
C LYS A 21 -6.69 -4.22 15.35
N ARG A 22 -5.92 -5.10 14.70
CA ARG A 22 -5.02 -4.70 13.62
C ARG A 22 -5.79 -4.15 12.42
N ASP A 23 -6.88 -4.80 12.03
CA ASP A 23 -7.69 -4.36 10.90
C ASP A 23 -8.41 -3.04 11.22
N GLN A 24 -8.81 -2.80 12.47
CA GLN A 24 -9.33 -1.51 12.94
C GLN A 24 -8.26 -0.41 12.86
N LEU A 25 -7.07 -0.65 13.40
CA LEU A 25 -5.96 0.31 13.35
C LEU A 25 -5.61 0.67 11.90
N TYR A 26 -5.53 -0.34 11.03
CA TYR A 26 -5.29 -0.15 9.60
C TYR A 26 -6.38 0.74 8.98
N ALA A 27 -7.65 0.55 9.31
CA ALA A 27 -8.74 1.37 8.79
C ALA A 27 -8.65 2.82 9.25
N GLU A 28 -8.31 3.06 10.52
CA GLU A 28 -8.14 4.38 11.11
C GLU A 28 -6.94 5.12 10.47
N GLU A 29 -5.78 4.46 10.37
CA GLU A 29 -4.59 5.02 9.70
C GLU A 29 -4.88 5.28 8.22
N SER A 30 -5.50 4.33 7.53
CA SER A 30 -5.88 4.49 6.13
C SER A 30 -6.87 5.62 5.91
N ALA A 31 -7.76 5.92 6.86
CA ALA A 31 -8.70 7.04 6.75
C ALA A 31 -7.97 8.39 6.76
N LEU A 32 -7.00 8.54 7.67
CA LEU A 32 -6.22 9.78 7.86
C LEU A 32 -5.11 9.96 6.82
N PHE A 33 -4.63 8.87 6.21
CA PHE A 33 -3.53 8.94 5.25
C PHE A 33 -3.93 9.64 3.94
N TYR A 34 -3.17 10.63 3.49
CA TYR A 34 -3.55 11.48 2.35
C TYR A 34 -3.51 10.75 0.99
N ILE A 35 -2.70 9.70 0.85
CA ILE A 35 -2.64 8.85 -0.36
C ILE A 35 -3.61 7.70 -0.23
N LYS A 36 -4.38 7.44 -1.27
CA LYS A 36 -5.35 6.33 -1.36
C LYS A 36 -4.97 5.35 -2.45
N THR A 37 -5.54 4.15 -2.37
CA THR A 37 -5.48 3.19 -3.48
C THR A 37 -6.20 3.75 -4.70
N GLY A 38 -5.61 3.51 -5.87
CA GLY A 38 -5.99 4.11 -7.15
C GLY A 38 -5.29 5.45 -7.45
N ASP A 39 -4.65 6.09 -6.47
CA ASP A 39 -3.97 7.36 -6.72
C ASP A 39 -2.78 7.18 -7.67
N LEU A 40 -2.59 8.19 -8.52
CA LEU A 40 -1.46 8.31 -9.42
C LEU A 40 -0.42 9.22 -8.78
N LEU A 41 0.72 8.65 -8.42
CA LEU A 41 1.86 9.37 -7.85
C LEU A 41 2.86 9.68 -8.94
N ARG A 42 3.25 10.94 -9.07
CA ARG A 42 4.37 11.35 -9.92
C ARG A 42 5.64 11.41 -9.07
N LEU A 43 6.63 10.62 -9.44
CA LEU A 43 7.91 10.50 -8.75
C LEU A 43 9.07 10.74 -9.71
N GLU A 44 10.18 11.27 -9.20
CA GLU A 44 11.43 11.27 -9.93
C GLU A 44 12.19 9.96 -9.69
N GLU A 45 12.57 9.28 -10.77
CA GLU A 45 13.45 8.12 -10.73
C GLU A 45 14.79 8.46 -11.37
N GLY A 46 15.88 7.98 -10.76
CA GLY A 46 17.22 8.07 -11.34
C GLY A 46 18.22 8.68 -10.36
N THR A 47 19.46 8.83 -10.82
CA THR A 47 20.51 9.53 -10.09
C THR A 47 20.58 10.99 -10.53
N TYR A 48 21.19 11.83 -9.68
CA TYR A 48 21.40 13.25 -9.97
C TYR A 48 22.09 13.42 -11.34
N GLY A 49 21.41 14.07 -12.29
CA GLY A 49 21.86 14.24 -13.68
C GLY A 49 21.11 13.40 -14.74
N HIS A 50 20.41 12.34 -14.33
CA HIS A 50 19.60 11.48 -15.21
C HIS A 50 18.25 11.12 -14.59
N SER A 51 17.59 12.08 -13.94
CA SER A 51 16.24 11.88 -13.40
C SER A 51 15.19 11.85 -14.52
N LYS A 52 14.19 10.99 -14.35
CA LYS A 52 13.01 10.93 -15.20
C LYS A 52 11.76 10.89 -14.33
N GLN A 53 10.76 11.67 -14.69
CA GLN A 53 9.46 11.57 -14.06
C GLN A 53 8.78 10.26 -14.47
N ALA A 54 8.39 9.50 -13.46
CA ALA A 54 7.59 8.29 -13.59
C ALA A 54 6.25 8.48 -12.87
N VAL A 55 5.26 7.73 -13.31
CA VAL A 55 3.93 7.73 -12.69
C VAL A 55 3.64 6.33 -12.19
N TYR A 56 3.16 6.24 -10.96
CA TYR A 56 2.80 4.99 -10.29
C TYR A 56 1.33 5.02 -9.89
N MET A 57 0.59 3.95 -10.15
CA MET A 57 -0.73 3.75 -9.58
C MET A 57 -0.62 2.94 -8.30
N VAL A 58 -1.08 3.50 -7.18
CA VAL A 58 -1.07 2.83 -5.88
C VAL A 58 -2.12 1.73 -5.83
N THR A 59 -1.70 0.50 -5.58
CA THR A 59 -2.60 -0.68 -5.49
C THR A 59 -2.76 -1.16 -4.05
N ARG A 60 -1.74 -0.94 -3.23
CA ARG A 60 -1.75 -1.38 -1.84
C ARG A 60 -0.92 -0.44 -0.97
N ILE A 61 -1.39 -0.23 0.24
CA ILE A 61 -0.70 0.53 1.29
C ILE A 61 -0.58 -0.42 2.48
N LEU A 62 0.59 -0.49 3.09
CA LEU A 62 0.80 -1.22 4.33
C LEU A 62 1.21 -0.24 5.41
N PHE A 63 0.42 -0.16 6.49
CA PHE A 63 0.78 0.63 7.65
C PHE A 63 1.54 -0.24 8.66
N SER A 64 2.79 0.13 8.93
CA SER A 64 3.61 -0.56 9.92
C SER A 64 3.30 -0.04 11.31
N LEU A 65 3.26 -0.95 12.30
CA LEU A 65 3.20 -0.58 13.72
C LEU A 65 4.41 0.26 14.18
N ARG A 66 5.47 0.34 13.36
CA ARG A 66 6.66 1.18 13.60
C ARG A 66 6.52 2.60 13.04
N GLY A 67 5.36 2.97 12.48
CA GLY A 67 5.03 4.31 11.98
C GLY A 67 5.34 4.55 10.50
N GLU A 68 6.10 3.68 9.84
CA GLU A 68 6.40 3.81 8.41
C GLU A 68 5.30 3.17 7.55
N SER A 69 4.72 3.95 6.64
CA SER A 69 3.75 3.45 5.67
C SER A 69 4.44 3.01 4.39
N ILE A 70 4.21 1.78 3.93
CA ILE A 70 4.83 1.25 2.72
C ILE A 70 3.81 1.27 1.58
N LEU A 71 4.14 1.96 0.49
CA LEU A 71 3.32 2.04 -0.71
C LEU A 71 3.76 0.99 -1.73
N PHE A 72 2.78 0.38 -2.38
CA PHE A 72 2.96 -0.53 -3.51
C PHE A 72 2.12 -0.07 -4.69
N GLY A 73 2.64 -0.29 -5.89
CA GLY A 73 1.97 0.17 -7.09
C GLY A 73 2.60 -0.32 -8.37
N HIS A 74 1.96 0.05 -9.47
CA HIS A 74 2.35 -0.33 -10.81
C HIS A 74 2.82 0.90 -11.57
N LYS A 75 3.97 0.79 -12.24
CA LYS A 75 4.52 1.88 -13.03
C LYS A 75 3.75 2.04 -14.33
N ARG A 76 3.39 3.27 -14.69
CA ARG A 76 2.71 3.60 -15.94
C ARG A 76 3.63 3.40 -17.14
N LEU A 77 3.11 2.79 -18.20
CA LEU A 77 3.80 2.60 -19.47
C LEU A 77 3.85 3.90 -20.29
N LYS A 78 4.69 3.88 -21.33
CA LYS A 78 4.89 5.03 -22.25
C LYS A 78 3.61 5.42 -23.00
N ASP A 79 2.68 4.49 -23.19
CA ASP A 79 1.38 4.73 -23.84
C ASP A 79 0.42 5.58 -23.00
N ARG A 80 0.81 5.91 -21.76
CA ARG A 80 0.10 6.73 -20.78
C ARG A 80 -1.22 6.16 -20.26
N LYS A 81 -1.61 4.97 -20.70
CA LYS A 81 -2.89 4.32 -20.35
C LYS A 81 -2.68 3.03 -19.58
N SER A 82 -1.63 2.30 -19.93
CA SER A 82 -1.37 0.98 -19.38
C SER A 82 -0.36 1.05 -18.24
N PHE A 83 -0.34 -0.02 -17.44
CA PHE A 83 0.57 -0.17 -16.31
C PHE A 83 1.37 -1.46 -16.45
N HIS A 84 2.60 -1.45 -15.93
CA HIS A 84 3.39 -2.67 -15.82
C HIS A 84 2.66 -3.68 -14.92
N HIS A 85 2.57 -4.93 -15.34
CA HIS A 85 1.94 -5.98 -14.53
C HIS A 85 2.67 -6.28 -13.20
N ARG A 86 3.99 -6.04 -13.14
CA ARG A 86 4.76 -6.25 -11.91
C ARG A 86 4.52 -5.12 -10.92
N GLU A 87 3.97 -5.46 -9.75
CA GLU A 87 3.89 -4.56 -8.60
C GLU A 87 5.30 -4.29 -8.06
N VAL A 88 5.55 -3.03 -7.67
CA VAL A 88 6.79 -2.61 -7.03
C VAL A 88 6.48 -1.77 -5.79
N ARG A 89 7.44 -1.72 -4.87
CA ARG A 89 7.41 -0.75 -3.77
C ARG A 89 7.60 0.65 -4.35
N VAL A 90 6.69 1.56 -4.02
CA VAL A 90 6.72 2.96 -4.43
C VAL A 90 7.42 3.73 -3.30
N CYS A 91 8.54 4.39 -3.61
CA CYS A 91 9.53 4.84 -2.62
C CYS A 91 9.05 5.92 -1.62
N LEU A 92 9.69 5.94 -0.44
CA LEU A 92 9.61 6.95 0.64
C LEU A 92 10.89 7.81 0.78
N ASP A 93 11.94 7.49 0.02
CA ASP A 93 13.30 8.06 0.21
C ASP A 93 13.59 9.30 -0.65
N PHE A 94 12.59 9.85 -1.33
CA PHE A 94 12.70 11.07 -2.16
C PHE A 94 11.49 11.98 -1.90
N GLU A 95 11.60 13.24 -2.32
CA GLU A 95 10.63 14.34 -2.11
C GLU A 95 9.15 13.90 -2.08
N GLU A 96 8.37 14.59 -1.25
CA GLU A 96 6.97 14.26 -0.98
C GLU A 96 6.20 13.86 -2.25
N PRO A 97 5.63 12.64 -2.30
CA PRO A 97 4.98 12.13 -3.48
C PRO A 97 3.81 13.03 -3.88
N THR A 98 3.84 13.55 -5.11
CA THR A 98 2.76 14.37 -5.64
C THR A 98 1.65 13.51 -6.24
N VAL A 99 0.45 13.60 -5.70
CA VAL A 99 -0.75 13.00 -6.29
C VAL A 99 -1.17 13.83 -7.51
N ILE A 100 -1.23 13.21 -8.68
CA ILE A 100 -1.56 13.87 -9.96
C ILE A 100 -2.89 13.44 -10.57
N GLY A 101 -3.60 12.53 -9.90
CA GLY A 101 -4.88 12.02 -10.35
C GLY A 101 -5.23 10.71 -9.65
N ARG A 102 -6.35 10.11 -10.06
CA ARG A 102 -6.85 8.86 -9.50
C ARG A 102 -7.45 7.98 -10.57
N VAL A 103 -7.34 6.67 -10.36
CA VAL A 103 -7.99 5.64 -11.16
C VAL A 103 -9.03 4.94 -10.30
N GLU A 104 -10.30 5.24 -10.53
CA GLU A 104 -11.42 4.71 -9.72
C GLU A 104 -11.49 3.18 -9.78
N ASP A 105 -11.45 2.61 -10.99
CA ASP A 105 -11.52 1.17 -11.25
C ASP A 105 -10.12 0.52 -11.34
N TRP A 106 -9.18 0.93 -10.48
CA TRP A 106 -7.80 0.45 -10.53
C TRP A 106 -7.68 -1.08 -10.49
N ARG A 107 -8.58 -1.78 -9.81
CA ARG A 107 -8.61 -3.25 -9.73
C ARG A 107 -8.86 -3.95 -11.07
N ARG A 108 -9.41 -3.27 -12.08
CA ARG A 108 -9.66 -3.84 -13.42
C ARG A 108 -8.47 -3.68 -14.36
N ILE A 109 -7.48 -2.91 -13.96
CA ILE A 109 -6.35 -2.50 -14.82
C ILE A 109 -5.12 -3.38 -14.58
N VAL A 110 -5.03 -3.98 -13.39
CA VAL A 110 -3.85 -4.68 -12.87
C VAL A 110 -4.00 -6.19 -12.96
#